data_AF-A0A1Y5HT82-F1
#
_entry.id   AF-A0A1Y5HT82-F1
#
_cell.length_a   1.000
_cell.length_b   1.000
_cell.length_c   1.000
_cell.angle_alpha   90.00
_cell.angle_beta   90.00
_cell.angle_gamma   90.00
#
_symmetry.space_group_name_H-M   'P 1'
#
loop_
_entity.id
_entity.type
_entity.pdbx_description
1 polymer ?
#
loop_
_entity_poly.entity_id
_entity_poly.type
_entity_poly.pdbx_seq_one_letter_code
_entity_poly.pdbx_strand_id
1 'polypeptide(L)'
;MTYSSTQSATLLAAATMISAFSYSSPLFAEISWKKGDRIFAQSGDGFWYPGNISSLHAKGFNVKYDANNNVVNAIKIAPYSWKPGSQLQCTMEGAGSGYFNGKILITDAYSVFKVRFDHGNTQYRRSSSCRYLGTPYTPAPKQTAQYSPPPPGGNNRKFNAGDAVLAYHTGYWYPAKITAVRVEDYGIKFGGGLEANHRESHLSRIVWGQGSRIQCDSKTDSGQKYYNAQVEAINNKDIWIIYTNGVRETLTHGYCRSK
;
A
#
# COMPACT_ATOMS: atom_id res chain seq x y z
N MET A 1 2.88 -45.37 74.14
CA MET A 1 3.47 -44.34 73.25
C MET A 1 2.97 -44.65 71.84
N THR A 2 1.89 -44.00 71.39
CA THR A 2 1.91 -42.85 70.43
C THR A 2 2.56 -43.27 69.09
N TYR A 3 1.94 -43.24 67.90
CA TYR A 3 1.09 -42.22 67.28
C TYR A 3 0.26 -42.81 66.11
N SER A 4 -0.87 -42.13 65.83
CA SER A 4 -1.66 -42.15 64.60
C SER A 4 -0.86 -41.78 63.34
N SER A 5 -1.28 -42.25 62.16
CA SER A 5 -1.61 -41.33 61.06
C SER A 5 -2.40 -42.01 59.92
N THR A 6 -3.53 -41.38 59.62
CA THR A 6 -4.34 -41.48 58.41
C THR A 6 -3.51 -41.15 57.16
N GLN A 7 -3.61 -41.97 56.11
CA GLN A 7 -3.21 -41.55 54.76
C GLN A 7 -4.43 -41.26 53.89
N SER A 8 -4.48 -40.00 53.48
CA SER A 8 -5.47 -39.36 52.63
C SER A 8 -5.39 -39.86 51.19
N ALA A 9 -6.55 -40.05 50.57
CA ALA A 9 -6.70 -40.25 49.14
C ALA A 9 -6.37 -38.96 48.38
N THR A 10 -5.37 -39.02 47.50
CA THR A 10 -5.03 -37.91 46.59
C THR A 10 -5.66 -38.20 45.23
N LEU A 11 -6.69 -37.43 44.86
CA LEU A 11 -7.19 -37.35 43.48
C LEU A 11 -6.11 -36.73 42.59
N LEU A 12 -5.66 -37.46 41.56
CA LEU A 12 -4.97 -36.84 40.42
C LEU A 12 -6.03 -36.15 39.53
N ALA A 13 -6.07 -34.83 39.57
CA ALA A 13 -6.74 -34.03 38.55
C ALA A 13 -5.89 -34.08 37.26
N ALA A 14 -6.43 -34.71 36.22
CA ALA A 14 -5.87 -34.65 34.88
C ALA A 14 -6.06 -33.22 34.31
N ALA A 15 -5.01 -32.41 34.36
CA ALA A 15 -4.95 -31.13 33.66
C ALA A 15 -4.82 -31.40 32.16
N THR A 16 -5.92 -31.29 31.43
CA THR A 16 -5.91 -31.22 29.96
C THR A 16 -5.19 -29.95 29.54
N MET A 17 -3.95 -30.11 29.08
CA MET A 17 -3.19 -29.06 28.38
C MET A 17 -3.93 -28.73 27.08
N ILE A 18 -4.72 -27.65 27.10
CA ILE A 18 -5.18 -27.00 25.87
C ILE A 18 -3.92 -26.39 25.26
N SER A 19 -3.29 -27.12 24.34
CA SER A 19 -2.27 -26.61 23.46
C SER A 19 -2.88 -25.49 22.62
N ALA A 20 -2.74 -24.26 23.11
CA ALA A 20 -2.98 -23.08 22.32
C ALA A 20 -1.98 -23.13 21.16
N PHE A 21 -2.42 -23.61 20.01
CA PHE A 21 -1.76 -23.34 18.75
C PHE A 21 -1.80 -21.82 18.58
N SER A 22 -0.75 -21.17 19.05
CA SER A 22 -0.40 -19.83 18.65
C SER A 22 -0.26 -19.87 17.14
N TYR A 23 -1.34 -19.54 16.43
CA TYR A 23 -1.24 -19.10 15.05
C TYR A 23 -0.37 -17.85 15.11
N SER A 24 0.95 -18.05 14.97
CA SER A 24 1.86 -17.04 14.50
C SER A 24 1.37 -16.71 13.10
N SER A 25 0.40 -15.81 13.02
CA SER A 25 0.20 -15.02 11.83
C SER A 25 1.57 -14.47 11.49
N PRO A 26 2.12 -14.72 10.28
CA PRO A 26 3.32 -14.02 9.88
C PRO A 26 2.97 -12.54 9.96
N LEU A 27 3.56 -11.85 10.93
CA LEU A 27 3.56 -10.40 10.97
C LEU A 27 4.09 -10.00 9.60
N PHE A 28 3.23 -9.42 8.77
CA PHE A 28 3.66 -8.70 7.60
C PHE A 28 4.76 -7.77 8.08
N ALA A 29 5.99 -8.04 7.65
CA ALA A 29 7.06 -7.10 7.87
C ALA A 29 6.64 -5.83 7.13
N GLU A 30 6.13 -4.85 7.87
CA GLU A 30 6.22 -3.45 7.51
C GLU A 30 7.62 -3.28 6.95
N ILE A 31 7.77 -2.93 5.66
CA ILE A 31 9.09 -2.74 5.07
C ILE A 31 9.73 -1.57 5.82
N SER A 32 10.53 -1.90 6.82
CA SER A 32 11.28 -0.93 7.60
C SER A 32 12.48 -0.53 6.78
N TRP A 33 12.31 0.56 6.03
CA TRP A 33 13.35 1.15 5.22
C TRP A 33 14.57 1.54 6.08
N LYS A 34 15.76 1.15 5.62
CA LYS A 34 17.04 1.50 6.26
C LYS A 34 17.99 2.18 5.29
N LYS A 35 19.00 2.85 5.85
CA LYS A 35 20.09 3.43 5.07
C LYS A 35 20.75 2.33 4.22
N GLY A 36 20.94 2.62 2.94
CA GLY A 36 21.50 1.71 1.95
C GLY A 36 20.46 0.97 1.12
N ASP A 37 19.18 0.92 1.53
CA ASP A 37 18.16 0.20 0.79
C ASP A 37 17.99 0.75 -0.62
N ARG A 38 17.88 -0.18 -1.58
CA ARG A 38 17.65 0.09 -2.98
C ARG A 38 16.16 0.31 -3.23
N ILE A 39 15.81 1.46 -3.77
CA ILE A 39 14.43 1.89 -3.96
C ILE A 39 14.25 2.57 -5.31
N PHE A 40 13.00 2.82 -5.68
CA PHE A 40 12.66 3.88 -6.61
C PHE A 40 12.22 5.11 -5.85
N ALA A 41 12.63 6.29 -6.30
CA ALA A 41 12.12 7.56 -5.78
C ALA A 41 11.62 8.44 -6.93
N GLN A 42 10.58 9.22 -6.69
CA GLN A 42 10.07 10.17 -7.66
C GLN A 42 10.84 11.49 -7.55
N SER A 43 11.37 11.96 -8.67
CA SER A 43 12.03 13.26 -8.75
C SER A 43 11.00 14.40 -8.91
N GLY A 44 11.49 15.64 -8.89
CA GLY A 44 10.65 16.84 -9.07
C GLY A 44 9.95 16.92 -10.42
N ASP A 45 10.44 16.18 -11.42
CA ASP A 45 9.86 16.03 -12.75
C ASP A 45 8.69 15.02 -12.81
N GLY A 46 8.35 14.38 -11.69
CA GLY A 46 7.26 13.39 -11.60
C GLY A 46 7.64 11.98 -12.06
N PHE A 47 8.86 11.76 -12.55
CA PHE A 47 9.33 10.44 -12.97
C PHE A 47 10.03 9.70 -11.83
N TRP A 48 10.03 8.37 -11.91
CA TRP A 48 10.60 7.49 -10.90
C TRP A 48 11.97 6.96 -11.32
N TYR A 49 12.96 7.15 -10.47
CA TYR A 49 14.35 6.80 -10.74
C TYR A 49 14.90 5.88 -9.65
N PRO A 50 15.80 4.95 -10.01
CA PRO A 50 16.47 4.10 -9.04
C PRO A 50 17.45 4.90 -8.18
N GLY A 51 17.56 4.51 -6.91
CA GLY A 51 18.51 5.11 -5.98
C GLY A 51 18.60 4.34 -4.67
N ASN A 52 19.35 4.89 -3.72
CA ASN A 52 19.54 4.31 -2.40
C ASN A 52 19.18 5.31 -1.30
N ILE A 53 18.63 4.81 -0.18
CA ILE A 53 18.38 5.63 1.00
C ILE A 53 19.72 6.06 1.62
N SER A 54 19.96 7.36 1.72
CA SER A 54 21.20 7.91 2.27
C SER A 54 21.11 8.25 3.75
N SER A 55 19.94 8.71 4.22
CA SER A 55 19.64 8.88 5.65
C SER A 55 18.14 8.81 5.94
N LEU A 56 17.81 8.55 7.21
CA LEU A 56 16.45 8.54 7.74
C LEU A 56 16.21 9.83 8.53
N HIS A 57 15.00 10.37 8.47
CA HIS A 57 14.51 11.51 9.22
C HIS A 57 13.09 11.24 9.74
N ALA A 58 12.68 11.96 10.78
CA ALA A 58 11.33 11.86 11.35
C ALA A 58 10.21 12.18 10.34
N LYS A 59 10.51 12.97 9.30
CA LYS A 59 9.60 13.34 8.21
C LYS A 59 9.82 12.48 6.95
N GLY A 60 10.71 11.48 7.01
CA GLY A 60 10.91 10.41 6.03
C GLY A 60 12.38 10.23 5.56
N PHE A 61 12.65 9.82 4.32
CA PHE A 61 13.97 9.38 3.82
C PHE A 61 14.64 10.37 2.86
N ASN A 62 15.96 10.52 2.99
CA ASN A 62 16.79 11.13 1.96
C ASN A 62 17.24 10.06 0.97
N VAL A 63 17.18 10.36 -0.33
CA VAL A 63 17.54 9.43 -1.41
C VAL A 63 18.71 9.98 -2.22
N LYS A 64 19.67 9.10 -2.54
CA LYS A 64 20.72 9.33 -3.54
C LYS A 64 20.35 8.57 -4.83
N TYR A 65 20.08 9.29 -5.92
CA TYR A 65 19.78 8.71 -7.22
C TYR A 65 21.03 8.15 -7.91
N ASP A 66 20.82 7.25 -8.87
CA ASP A 66 21.90 6.72 -9.71
C ASP A 66 22.35 7.70 -10.79
N ALA A 67 21.42 8.49 -11.33
CA ALA A 67 21.67 9.38 -12.46
C ALA A 67 22.43 10.65 -12.05
N ASN A 68 22.19 11.15 -10.84
CA ASN A 68 22.79 12.36 -10.31
C ASN A 68 22.85 12.33 -8.78
N ASN A 69 23.75 13.15 -8.21
CA ASN A 69 23.97 13.23 -6.75
C ASN A 69 23.00 14.21 -6.05
N ASN A 70 21.72 14.21 -6.37
CA ASN A 70 20.74 15.09 -5.73
C ASN A 70 20.01 14.40 -4.57
N VAL A 71 19.80 15.14 -3.47
CA VAL A 71 19.05 14.70 -2.28
C VAL A 71 17.60 15.17 -2.39
N VAL A 72 16.64 14.26 -2.24
CA VAL A 72 15.20 14.59 -2.29
C VAL A 72 14.43 14.03 -1.09
N ASN A 73 13.26 14.64 -0.83
CA ASN A 73 12.38 14.32 0.27
C ASN A 73 11.58 13.01 0.07
N ALA A 74 11.47 12.29 1.17
CA ALA A 74 10.84 11.01 1.46
C ALA A 74 9.50 10.59 0.85
N ILE A 75 8.60 11.52 0.54
CA ILE A 75 7.16 11.21 0.42
C ILE A 75 6.85 10.39 -0.84
N LYS A 76 7.85 10.12 -1.68
CA LYS A 76 7.70 9.49 -2.98
C LYS A 76 8.73 8.38 -3.20
N ILE A 77 8.82 7.41 -2.28
CA ILE A 77 9.67 6.20 -2.44
C ILE A 77 8.82 4.93 -2.65
N ALA A 78 9.39 3.94 -3.32
CA ALA A 78 8.79 2.63 -3.57
C ALA A 78 9.87 1.53 -3.58
N PRO A 79 9.51 0.25 -3.31
CA PRO A 79 10.45 -0.86 -3.42
C PRO A 79 11.07 -0.96 -4.81
N TYR A 80 12.37 -1.20 -4.88
CA TYR A 80 13.02 -1.55 -6.13
C TYR A 80 12.49 -2.90 -6.63
N SER A 81 12.04 -2.94 -7.87
CA SER A 81 11.31 -4.08 -8.44
C SER A 81 11.77 -4.50 -9.85
N TRP A 82 12.78 -3.82 -10.41
CA TRP A 82 13.30 -4.19 -11.72
C TRP A 82 14.00 -5.55 -11.68
N LYS A 83 13.59 -6.41 -12.63
CA LYS A 83 14.11 -7.76 -12.87
C LYS A 83 14.05 -8.06 -14.37
N PRO A 84 14.65 -9.16 -14.86
CA PRO A 84 14.43 -9.59 -16.23
C PRO A 84 12.93 -9.64 -16.56
N GLY A 85 12.56 -9.04 -17.68
CA GLY A 85 11.17 -8.87 -18.12
C GLY A 85 10.49 -7.56 -17.73
N SER A 86 11.04 -6.79 -16.77
CA SER A 86 10.49 -5.48 -16.40
C SER A 86 10.53 -4.50 -17.57
N GLN A 87 9.49 -3.66 -17.64
CA GLN A 87 9.38 -2.53 -18.56
C GLN A 87 9.99 -1.27 -17.93
N LEU A 88 10.62 -0.44 -18.75
CA LEU A 88 11.26 0.80 -18.31
C LEU A 88 11.46 1.76 -19.49
N GLN A 89 12.00 2.94 -19.21
CA GLN A 89 12.52 3.84 -20.24
C GLN A 89 14.01 4.09 -19.99
N CYS A 90 14.86 4.01 -21.02
CA CYS A 90 16.26 4.41 -20.94
C CYS A 90 16.63 5.38 -22.06
N THR A 91 17.71 6.11 -21.86
CA THR A 91 18.39 6.78 -22.98
C THR A 91 19.02 5.77 -23.94
N MET A 92 19.15 6.17 -25.21
CA MET A 92 19.79 5.40 -26.26
C MET A 92 21.05 6.11 -26.76
N GLU A 93 22.11 5.33 -26.96
CA GLU A 93 23.38 5.76 -27.52
C GLU A 93 23.15 6.18 -28.97
N GLY A 94 23.69 7.34 -29.34
CA GLY A 94 23.43 7.96 -30.63
C GLY A 94 22.07 8.63 -30.78
N ALA A 95 21.17 8.58 -29.78
CA ALA A 95 19.82 9.13 -29.86
C ALA A 95 19.59 10.39 -28.99
N GLY A 96 20.66 10.97 -28.45
CA GLY A 96 20.59 12.15 -27.57
C GLY A 96 20.07 11.84 -26.16
N SER A 97 19.43 12.83 -25.52
CA SER A 97 18.93 12.75 -24.13
C SER A 97 17.52 12.18 -23.99
N GLY A 98 16.91 11.74 -25.10
CA GLY A 98 15.56 11.16 -25.11
C GLY A 98 15.47 9.83 -24.36
N TYR A 99 14.34 9.59 -23.71
CA TYR A 99 14.03 8.32 -23.04
C TYR A 99 13.11 7.47 -23.93
N PHE A 100 13.50 6.23 -24.14
CA PHE A 100 12.82 5.29 -25.02
C PHE A 100 12.38 4.05 -24.24
N ASN A 101 11.18 3.55 -24.56
CA ASN A 101 10.62 2.36 -23.93
C ASN A 101 11.46 1.12 -24.27
N GLY A 102 11.58 0.23 -23.30
CA GLY A 102 12.20 -1.06 -23.50
C GLY A 102 11.97 -2.02 -22.36
N LYS A 103 12.48 -3.23 -22.55
CA LYS A 103 12.34 -4.37 -21.65
C LYS A 103 13.72 -4.87 -21.20
N ILE A 104 13.88 -5.11 -19.90
CA ILE A 104 15.10 -5.77 -19.36
C ILE A 104 15.13 -7.20 -19.87
N LEU A 105 16.20 -7.58 -20.57
CA LEU A 105 16.48 -8.98 -20.91
C LEU A 105 17.29 -9.64 -19.79
N ILE A 106 18.33 -8.94 -19.32
CA ILE A 106 19.28 -9.42 -18.31
C ILE A 106 19.64 -8.24 -17.41
N THR A 107 19.88 -8.50 -16.12
CA THR A 107 20.34 -7.51 -15.15
C THR A 107 21.49 -8.08 -14.32
N ASP A 108 22.56 -7.30 -14.17
CA ASP A 108 23.68 -7.60 -13.28
C ASP A 108 23.67 -6.59 -12.13
N ALA A 109 23.66 -7.11 -10.90
CA ALA A 109 23.79 -6.32 -9.66
C ALA A 109 22.89 -5.07 -9.61
N TYR A 110 21.67 -5.14 -10.15
CA TYR A 110 20.64 -4.08 -10.12
C TYR A 110 21.03 -2.74 -10.77
N SER A 111 22.14 -2.70 -11.51
CA SER A 111 22.76 -1.45 -11.98
C SER A 111 23.17 -1.47 -13.45
N VAL A 112 23.27 -2.65 -14.07
CA VAL A 112 23.52 -2.80 -15.51
C VAL A 112 22.47 -3.71 -16.11
N PHE A 113 21.85 -3.27 -17.21
CA PHE A 113 20.76 -3.96 -17.88
C PHE A 113 21.09 -4.16 -19.36
N LYS A 114 20.85 -5.37 -19.88
CA LYS A 114 20.69 -5.57 -21.32
C LYS A 114 19.24 -5.23 -21.68
N VAL A 115 19.00 -4.12 -22.34
CA VAL A 115 17.66 -3.62 -22.65
C VAL A 115 17.33 -3.84 -24.12
N ARG A 116 16.20 -4.50 -24.39
CA ARG A 116 15.58 -4.56 -25.71
C ARG A 116 14.67 -3.35 -25.83
N PHE A 117 15.04 -2.36 -26.64
CA PHE A 117 14.16 -1.24 -26.96
C PHE A 117 13.07 -1.69 -27.92
N ASP A 118 11.91 -1.03 -27.88
CA ASP A 118 10.77 -1.38 -28.73
C ASP A 118 11.12 -1.22 -30.23
N HIS A 119 11.96 -0.24 -30.58
CA HIS A 119 12.45 0.02 -31.94
C HIS A 119 13.63 -0.88 -32.38
N GLY A 120 13.63 -2.16 -32.01
CA GLY A 120 14.53 -3.16 -32.63
C GLY A 120 15.90 -3.36 -31.96
N ASN A 121 16.52 -2.31 -31.44
CA ASN A 121 17.89 -2.39 -30.95
C ASN A 121 17.97 -2.92 -29.51
N THR A 122 19.02 -3.70 -29.24
CA THR A 122 19.36 -4.17 -27.88
C THR A 122 20.66 -3.53 -27.45
N GLN A 123 20.69 -2.88 -26.29
CA GLN A 123 21.90 -2.23 -25.80
C GLN A 123 22.08 -2.44 -24.29
N TYR A 124 23.33 -2.38 -23.83
CA TYR A 124 23.63 -2.33 -22.42
C TYR A 124 23.43 -0.91 -21.88
N ARG A 125 22.72 -0.81 -20.77
CA ARG A 125 22.45 0.45 -20.07
C ARG A 125 22.69 0.33 -18.59
N ARG A 126 23.09 1.44 -17.99
CA ARG A 126 23.15 1.55 -16.53
C ARG A 126 21.81 2.00 -16.00
N SER A 127 21.48 1.64 -14.77
CA SER A 127 20.30 2.14 -14.07
C SER A 127 20.25 3.66 -14.00
N SER A 128 21.41 4.32 -13.98
CA SER A 128 21.56 5.78 -14.06
C SER A 128 21.04 6.41 -15.36
N SER A 129 20.91 5.61 -16.43
CA SER A 129 20.40 6.05 -17.73
C SER A 129 18.92 5.73 -17.93
N CYS A 130 18.25 5.23 -16.88
CA CYS A 130 16.93 4.65 -16.98
C CYS A 130 16.00 5.16 -15.90
N ARG A 131 14.70 5.16 -16.21
CA ARG A 131 13.60 5.53 -15.31
C ARG A 131 12.48 4.52 -15.43
N TYR A 132 11.70 4.36 -14.37
CA TYR A 132 10.58 3.43 -14.35
C TYR A 132 9.52 3.87 -15.36
N LEU A 133 8.99 2.92 -16.13
CA LEU A 133 7.87 3.18 -17.04
C LEU A 133 6.57 3.14 -16.22
N GLY A 134 6.06 4.33 -15.86
CA GLY A 134 4.87 4.47 -15.02
C GLY A 134 5.21 4.56 -13.53
N THR A 135 4.49 3.81 -12.68
CA THR A 135 4.63 3.82 -11.22
C THR A 135 5.21 2.49 -10.70
N PRO A 136 6.29 2.51 -9.90
CA PRO A 136 7.09 1.33 -9.53
C PRO A 136 6.46 0.25 -8.64
N TYR A 137 5.15 0.27 -8.43
CA TYR A 137 4.53 -0.63 -7.47
C TYR A 137 4.28 -2.02 -8.07
N THR A 138 4.85 -3.07 -7.46
CA THR A 138 4.53 -4.47 -7.77
C THR A 138 3.76 -5.10 -6.62
N PRO A 139 2.83 -6.03 -6.90
CA PRO A 139 1.78 -6.30 -5.94
C PRO A 139 2.14 -7.10 -4.70
N ALA A 140 1.42 -6.84 -3.60
CA ALA A 140 1.11 -7.90 -2.64
C ALA A 140 0.51 -9.09 -3.43
N PRO A 141 0.87 -10.35 -3.09
CA PRO A 141 0.51 -11.53 -3.90
C PRO A 141 -1.00 -11.57 -4.16
N LYS A 142 -1.41 -12.12 -5.32
CA LYS A 142 -2.81 -12.41 -5.64
C LYS A 142 -3.48 -13.13 -4.45
N GLN A 143 -4.16 -12.38 -3.60
CA GLN A 143 -5.36 -12.87 -2.93
C GLN A 143 -6.52 -12.35 -3.74
N THR A 144 -7.03 -13.22 -4.60
CA THR A 144 -8.44 -13.19 -5.01
C THR A 144 -9.31 -13.33 -3.77
N ALA A 145 -9.46 -12.25 -3.02
CA ALA A 145 -10.60 -12.02 -2.16
C ALA A 145 -11.03 -10.59 -2.45
N GLN A 146 -12.26 -10.46 -2.94
CA GLN A 146 -12.89 -9.17 -3.17
C GLN A 146 -13.05 -8.49 -1.80
N TYR A 147 -12.06 -7.69 -1.37
CA TYR A 147 -12.11 -6.93 -0.13
C TYR A 147 -13.00 -5.69 -0.28
N SER A 148 -14.29 -5.93 -0.42
CA SER A 148 -15.31 -4.97 -0.01
C SER A 148 -15.51 -5.11 1.50
N PRO A 149 -15.76 -4.02 2.25
CA PRO A 149 -16.19 -4.14 3.64
C PRO A 149 -17.42 -5.06 3.73
N PRO A 150 -17.57 -5.83 4.81
CA PRO A 150 -18.74 -6.68 4.99
C PRO A 150 -19.99 -5.80 4.98
N PRO A 151 -21.15 -6.30 4.50
CA PRO A 151 -22.40 -5.56 4.56
C PRO A 151 -22.69 -5.06 5.99
N PRO A 152 -23.38 -3.92 6.14
CA PRO A 152 -23.74 -3.42 7.45
C PRO A 152 -24.54 -4.46 8.23
N GLY A 153 -24.18 -4.66 9.50
CA GLY A 153 -24.77 -5.69 10.35
C GLY A 153 -23.84 -6.87 10.68
N GLY A 154 -22.64 -6.91 10.09
CA GLY A 154 -21.57 -7.77 10.57
C GLY A 154 -21.04 -7.29 11.93
N ASN A 155 -20.80 -8.21 12.86
CA ASN A 155 -20.13 -7.90 14.12
C ASN A 155 -18.65 -7.62 13.83
N ASN A 156 -18.11 -6.42 14.10
CA ASN A 156 -16.74 -6.28 14.64
C ASN A 156 -16.19 -4.86 14.88
N ARG A 157 -15.39 -4.84 15.96
CA ARG A 157 -14.26 -3.97 16.35
C ARG A 157 -14.56 -2.50 16.65
N LYS A 158 -14.30 -2.14 17.92
CA LYS A 158 -14.26 -0.76 18.42
C LYS A 158 -13.19 0.09 17.73
N PHE A 159 -13.55 1.35 17.48
CA PHE A 159 -12.68 2.38 16.91
C PHE A 159 -12.38 3.49 17.92
N ASN A 160 -11.32 4.26 17.67
CA ASN A 160 -10.95 5.43 18.47
C ASN A 160 -11.20 6.72 17.69
N ALA A 161 -11.39 7.82 18.42
CA ALA A 161 -11.40 9.15 17.82
C ALA A 161 -10.09 9.41 17.08
N GLY A 162 -10.18 9.84 15.83
CA GLY A 162 -9.04 10.03 14.94
C GLY A 162 -8.84 8.92 13.91
N ASP A 163 -9.41 7.72 14.12
CA ASP A 163 -9.22 6.59 13.22
C ASP A 163 -9.82 6.86 11.83
N ALA A 164 -9.10 6.42 10.80
CA ALA A 164 -9.61 6.38 9.43
C ALA A 164 -10.38 5.07 9.20
N VAL A 165 -11.62 5.19 8.76
CA VAL A 165 -12.57 4.09 8.61
C VAL A 165 -13.30 4.19 7.28
N LEU A 166 -14.00 3.12 6.93
CA LEU A 166 -15.04 3.13 5.92
C LEU A 166 -16.38 3.17 6.63
N ALA A 167 -17.23 4.10 6.23
CA ALA A 167 -18.59 4.27 6.73
C ALA A 167 -19.60 3.99 5.62
N TYR A 168 -20.58 3.15 5.92
CA TYR A 168 -21.63 2.80 4.98
C TYR A 168 -22.68 3.91 4.90
N HIS A 169 -22.91 4.42 3.70
CA HIS A 169 -23.91 5.44 3.41
C HIS A 169 -24.49 5.19 2.02
N THR A 170 -25.80 5.40 1.83
CA THR A 170 -26.47 5.33 0.51
C THR A 170 -26.11 4.13 -0.38
N GLY A 171 -25.85 2.95 0.21
CA GLY A 171 -25.54 1.74 -0.55
C GLY A 171 -24.06 1.49 -0.84
N TYR A 172 -23.16 2.34 -0.33
CA TYR A 172 -21.73 2.29 -0.58
C TYR A 172 -20.93 2.56 0.69
N TRP A 173 -19.68 2.15 0.69
CA TRP A 173 -18.71 2.42 1.73
C TRP A 173 -17.82 3.61 1.35
N TYR A 174 -17.83 4.65 2.17
CA TYR A 174 -17.08 5.88 1.98
C TYR A 174 -16.03 6.08 3.06
N PRO A 175 -14.85 6.64 2.74
CA PRO A 175 -13.86 6.99 3.73
C PRO A 175 -14.35 8.08 4.66
N ALA A 176 -14.16 7.83 5.95
CA ALA A 176 -14.51 8.76 7.02
C ALA A 176 -13.46 8.73 8.12
N LYS A 177 -13.50 9.75 8.97
CA LYS A 177 -12.71 9.84 10.19
C LYS A 177 -13.64 9.80 11.39
N ILE A 178 -13.31 9.00 12.40
CA ILE A 178 -14.03 9.04 13.68
C ILE A 178 -13.72 10.37 14.36
N THR A 179 -14.77 11.14 14.69
CA THR A 179 -14.67 12.42 15.40
C THR A 179 -15.00 12.27 16.88
N ALA A 180 -15.88 11.32 17.23
CA ALA A 180 -16.26 11.05 18.61
C ALA A 180 -16.62 9.57 18.79
N VAL A 181 -16.31 9.01 19.97
CA VAL A 181 -16.73 7.67 20.38
C VAL A 181 -17.74 7.81 21.51
N ARG A 182 -18.94 7.26 21.33
CA ARG A 182 -20.01 7.25 22.34
C ARG A 182 -20.40 5.81 22.67
N VAL A 183 -21.28 5.65 23.65
CA VAL A 183 -21.71 4.32 24.10
C VAL A 183 -22.52 3.61 23.02
N GLU A 184 -23.38 4.33 22.30
CA GLU A 184 -24.32 3.77 21.32
C GLU A 184 -23.87 3.93 19.87
N ASP A 185 -23.01 4.93 19.59
CA ASP A 185 -22.62 5.31 18.25
C ASP A 185 -21.21 5.93 18.18
N TYR A 186 -20.80 6.23 16.94
CA TYR A 186 -19.61 6.98 16.61
C TYR A 186 -20.01 8.22 15.83
N GLY A 187 -19.51 9.38 16.26
CA GLY A 187 -19.48 10.56 15.40
C GLY A 187 -18.43 10.37 14.33
N ILE A 188 -18.78 10.61 13.07
CA ILE A 188 -17.87 10.49 11.93
C ILE A 188 -17.93 11.72 11.03
N LYS A 189 -16.84 11.95 10.30
CA LYS A 189 -16.75 12.93 9.22
C LYS A 189 -16.29 12.26 7.93
N PHE A 190 -17.12 12.27 6.90
CA PHE A 190 -16.77 11.78 5.58
C PHE A 190 -15.67 12.66 4.95
N GLY A 191 -14.90 12.09 4.03
CA GLY A 191 -13.87 12.83 3.29
C GLY A 191 -14.38 14.08 2.57
N GLY A 192 -15.64 14.09 2.14
CA GLY A 192 -16.32 15.25 1.53
C GLY A 192 -16.83 16.31 2.52
N GLY A 193 -16.59 16.12 3.83
CA GLY A 193 -16.91 17.10 4.87
C GLY A 193 -18.25 16.89 5.58
N LEU A 194 -19.14 16.04 5.07
CA LEU A 194 -20.38 15.65 5.74
C LEU A 194 -20.08 14.98 7.08
N GLU A 195 -20.79 15.37 8.13
CA GLU A 195 -20.70 14.76 9.46
C GLU A 195 -21.99 14.01 9.78
N ALA A 196 -21.86 12.85 10.42
CA ALA A 196 -22.99 11.99 10.77
C ALA A 196 -22.66 11.11 11.99
N ASN A 197 -23.68 10.52 12.59
CA ASN A 197 -23.51 9.49 13.61
C ASN A 197 -23.80 8.12 12.99
N HIS A 198 -22.91 7.16 13.20
CA HIS A 198 -23.05 5.80 12.68
C HIS A 198 -22.89 4.77 13.80
N ARG A 199 -23.69 3.71 13.75
CA ARG A 199 -23.51 2.52 14.59
C ARG A 199 -22.25 1.77 14.16
N GLU A 200 -21.64 1.03 15.07
CA GLU A 200 -20.46 0.20 14.78
C GLU A 200 -20.67 -0.71 13.56
N SER A 201 -21.87 -1.27 13.43
CA SER A 201 -22.25 -2.15 12.31
C SER A 201 -22.22 -1.48 10.93
N HIS A 202 -22.15 -0.15 10.86
CA HIS A 202 -22.04 0.63 9.62
C HIS A 202 -20.63 1.19 9.42
N LEU A 203 -19.66 0.69 10.20
CA LEU A 203 -18.27 1.07 10.13
C LEU A 203 -17.41 -0.15 9.87
N SER A 204 -16.32 0.07 9.16
CA SER A 204 -15.29 -0.93 8.92
C SER A 204 -13.93 -0.23 8.95
N ARG A 205 -12.88 -0.98 9.26
CA ARG A 205 -11.52 -0.51 8.93
C ARG A 205 -11.41 -0.30 7.41
N ILE A 206 -10.48 0.55 7.00
CA ILE A 206 -10.10 0.62 5.59
C ILE A 206 -9.47 -0.72 5.22
N VAL A 207 -10.24 -1.53 4.47
CA VAL A 207 -9.82 -2.85 3.95
C VAL A 207 -9.38 -2.77 2.49
N TRP A 208 -9.39 -1.56 1.92
CA TRP A 208 -8.90 -1.34 0.58
C TRP A 208 -7.40 -1.59 0.56
N GLY A 209 -7.00 -2.49 -0.32
CA GLY A 209 -5.61 -2.77 -0.63
C GLY A 209 -5.43 -2.71 -2.13
N GLN A 210 -4.23 -3.00 -2.58
CA GLN A 210 -3.98 -3.13 -4.00
C GLN A 210 -4.89 -4.17 -4.65
N GLY A 211 -5.36 -3.84 -5.85
CA GLY A 211 -6.26 -4.69 -6.60
C GLY A 211 -7.72 -4.57 -6.19
N SER A 212 -8.02 -3.91 -5.05
CA SER A 212 -9.40 -3.59 -4.65
C SER A 212 -10.10 -2.82 -5.76
N ARG A 213 -11.32 -3.25 -6.08
CA ARG A 213 -12.20 -2.55 -7.00
C ARG A 213 -12.95 -1.47 -6.24
N ILE A 214 -12.79 -0.24 -6.68
CA ILE A 214 -13.42 0.92 -6.08
C ILE A 214 -14.02 1.79 -7.18
N GLN A 215 -14.74 2.83 -6.78
CA GLN A 215 -15.16 3.89 -7.67
C GLN A 215 -14.62 5.20 -7.14
N CYS A 216 -14.01 6.02 -8.00
CA CYS A 216 -13.49 7.31 -7.59
C CYS A 216 -14.02 8.42 -8.49
N ASP A 217 -14.21 9.59 -7.89
CA ASP A 217 -14.49 10.83 -8.59
C ASP A 217 -13.19 11.38 -9.19
N SER A 218 -13.25 11.76 -10.46
CA SER A 218 -12.09 12.24 -11.19
C SER A 218 -11.79 13.69 -10.83
N LYS A 219 -10.51 14.02 -10.64
CA LYS A 219 -10.09 15.42 -10.42
C LYS A 219 -10.35 16.32 -11.63
N THR A 220 -10.48 15.73 -12.82
CA THR A 220 -10.61 16.44 -14.10
C THR A 220 -12.06 16.68 -14.52
N ASP A 221 -13.03 16.08 -13.84
CA ASP A 221 -14.46 16.17 -14.15
C ASP A 221 -15.24 16.24 -12.83
N SER A 222 -15.03 17.32 -12.07
CA SER A 222 -15.46 17.51 -10.67
C SER A 222 -16.98 17.67 -10.49
N GLY A 223 -17.74 16.70 -10.99
CA GLY A 223 -19.20 16.63 -10.99
C GLY A 223 -19.76 15.47 -10.19
N GLN A 224 -19.03 14.92 -9.21
CA GLN A 224 -19.46 13.78 -8.37
C GLN A 224 -19.75 12.51 -9.17
N LYS A 225 -19.08 12.34 -10.32
CA LYS A 225 -19.27 11.18 -11.17
C LYS A 225 -18.23 10.12 -10.83
N TYR A 226 -18.69 9.04 -10.22
CA TYR A 226 -17.84 7.95 -9.80
C TYR A 226 -17.54 7.00 -10.97
N TYR A 227 -16.26 6.85 -11.27
CA TYR A 227 -15.76 5.95 -12.32
C TYR A 227 -15.13 4.71 -11.69
N ASN A 228 -15.33 3.54 -12.31
CA ASN A 228 -14.73 2.30 -11.85
C ASN A 228 -13.20 2.37 -11.97
N ALA A 229 -12.53 2.04 -10.88
CA ALA A 229 -11.08 2.05 -10.77
C ALA A 229 -10.57 0.85 -9.96
N GLN A 230 -9.29 0.58 -10.10
CA GLN A 230 -8.56 -0.38 -9.29
C GLN A 230 -7.49 0.33 -8.49
N VAL A 231 -7.37 -0.01 -7.21
CA VAL A 231 -6.29 0.51 -6.36
C VAL A 231 -4.97 -0.06 -6.84
N GLU A 232 -4.08 0.82 -7.29
CA GLU A 232 -2.69 0.47 -7.55
C GLU A 232 -1.92 0.47 -6.22
N ALA A 233 -2.08 1.48 -5.36
CA ALA A 233 -1.48 1.53 -4.02
C ALA A 233 -2.32 2.43 -3.09
N ILE A 234 -2.09 2.34 -1.78
CA ILE A 234 -2.77 3.15 -0.77
C ILE A 234 -1.84 3.41 0.42
N ASN A 235 -1.88 4.62 0.99
CA ASN A 235 -1.23 4.93 2.27
C ASN A 235 -2.25 5.57 3.24
N ASN A 236 -1.83 6.25 4.30
CA ASN A 236 -2.76 6.83 5.27
C ASN A 236 -3.58 8.04 4.77
N LYS A 237 -3.23 8.63 3.63
CA LYS A 237 -3.82 9.88 3.12
C LYS A 237 -4.24 9.77 1.66
N ASP A 238 -3.37 9.20 0.85
CA ASP A 238 -3.44 9.17 -0.61
C ASP A 238 -3.65 7.74 -1.12
N ILE A 239 -4.39 7.66 -2.22
CA ILE A 239 -4.69 6.44 -2.96
C ILE A 239 -4.28 6.64 -4.41
N TRP A 240 -3.52 5.68 -4.93
CA TRP A 240 -3.12 5.61 -6.33
C TRP A 240 -4.03 4.62 -7.02
N ILE A 241 -4.63 5.06 -8.12
CA ILE A 241 -5.63 4.28 -8.83
C ILE A 241 -5.35 4.27 -10.32
N ILE A 242 -5.87 3.22 -10.97
CA ILE A 242 -6.04 3.16 -12.41
C ILE A 242 -7.53 2.99 -12.74
N TYR A 243 -8.09 3.93 -13.50
CA TYR A 243 -9.44 3.82 -14.01
C TYR A 243 -9.51 2.73 -15.09
N THR A 244 -10.71 2.23 -15.34
CA THR A 244 -10.97 1.21 -16.38
C THR A 244 -10.54 1.64 -17.80
N ASN A 245 -10.47 2.93 -18.09
CA ASN A 245 -9.96 3.48 -19.35
C ASN A 245 -8.42 3.59 -19.42
N GLY A 246 -7.71 3.14 -18.37
CA GLY A 246 -6.24 3.15 -18.29
C GLY A 246 -5.64 4.44 -17.73
N VAL A 247 -6.44 5.47 -17.45
CA VAL A 247 -5.97 6.72 -16.83
C VAL A 247 -5.58 6.46 -15.37
N ARG A 248 -4.43 7.00 -14.95
CA ARG A 248 -3.93 6.88 -13.58
C ARG A 248 -4.05 8.21 -12.84
N GLU A 249 -4.49 8.15 -11.59
CA GLU A 249 -4.58 9.32 -10.72
C GLU A 249 -4.12 9.01 -9.30
N THR A 250 -3.68 10.06 -8.60
CA THR A 250 -3.45 10.05 -7.16
C THR A 250 -4.49 10.94 -6.50
N LEU A 251 -5.32 10.36 -5.65
CA LEU A 251 -6.44 11.02 -4.98
C LEU A 251 -6.23 10.96 -3.47
N THR A 252 -6.92 11.81 -2.71
CA THR A 252 -7.11 11.51 -1.29
C THR A 252 -8.21 10.46 -1.16
N HIS A 253 -8.24 9.70 -0.08
CA HIS A 253 -9.26 8.66 0.11
C HIS A 253 -10.69 9.15 -0.11
N GLY A 254 -10.98 10.39 0.30
CA GLY A 254 -12.33 10.98 0.25
C GLY A 254 -12.97 11.06 -1.13
N TYR A 255 -12.21 10.91 -2.21
CA TYR A 255 -12.75 10.88 -3.58
C TYR A 255 -13.23 9.50 -4.01
N CYS A 256 -13.02 8.47 -3.20
CA CYS A 256 -13.28 7.08 -3.56
C CYS A 256 -14.36 6.44 -2.68
N ARG A 257 -14.99 5.39 -3.19
CA ARG A 257 -15.96 4.54 -2.48
C ARG A 257 -15.89 3.10 -2.97
N SER A 258 -16.42 2.15 -2.21
CA SER A 258 -16.61 0.77 -2.65
C SER A 258 -18.05 0.33 -2.47
N LYS A 259 -18.49 -0.65 -3.26
CA LYS A 259 -19.71 -1.41 -2.93
C LYS A 259 -19.43 -2.33 -1.74
#